data_AF-A0AB34JRT3-F1
#
_entry.id   AF-A0AB34JRT3-F1
#
_cell.length_a   1.000
_cell.length_b   1.000
_cell.length_c   1.000
_cell.angle_alpha   90.00
_cell.angle_beta   90.00
_cell.angle_gamma   90.00
#
_symmetry.space_group_name_H-M   'P 1'
#
loop_
_entity.id
_entity.type
_entity.pdbx_description
1 polymer ?
#
loop_
_entity_poly.entity_id
_entity_poly.type
_entity_poly.pdbx_seq_one_letter_code
_entity_poly.pdbx_strand_id
1 'polypeptide(L)'
;MYGTGLEALKSGMAPELGQVVNLQPVSRKERLSQQHREDLEKMRLRARREKFCRYEEGGIEQPADSLGYIPEADRFTTDIAAAEKHERDHAIARQQQIQYNKRVNRAEAEEQRWRTLEIQHQMETQRMANMRDHGTAARSNKSSMPYNPISLRYDDGSDGDRLRYADESLRYRSALRADHLQQRMTSTGFNPITGEAYNKVPIPAAPTRPNC
;
A
#
# COMPACT_ATOMS: atom_id res chain seq x y z
N MET A 1 80.27 19.14 2.59
CA MET A 1 80.95 18.47 3.72
C MET A 1 81.15 17.03 3.30
N TYR A 2 82.36 16.66 2.91
CA TYR A 2 83.31 15.90 3.75
C TYR A 2 82.61 14.64 4.30
N GLY A 3 82.96 13.41 3.97
CA GLY A 3 84.17 12.87 3.38
C GLY A 3 84.34 11.45 3.91
N THR A 4 85.11 10.66 3.17
CA THR A 4 86.02 9.64 3.71
C THR A 4 85.42 8.43 4.45
N GLY A 5 85.27 7.34 3.70
CA GLY A 5 85.30 5.97 4.22
C GLY A 5 85.64 4.95 3.14
N LEU A 6 86.43 5.34 2.13
CA LEU A 6 86.75 4.55 0.94
C LEU A 6 88.26 4.40 0.77
N GLU A 7 88.98 4.19 1.88
CA GLU A 7 90.40 3.84 1.87
C GLU A 7 90.72 2.94 3.07
N ALA A 8 90.45 1.65 2.93
CA ALA A 8 91.22 0.59 3.58
C ALA A 8 90.93 -0.71 2.85
N LEU A 9 91.97 -1.52 2.64
CA LEU A 9 91.94 -2.87 2.03
C LEU A 9 92.11 -2.93 0.50
N LYS A 10 93.03 -2.12 -0.04
CA LYS A 10 93.98 -2.64 -1.04
C LYS A 10 95.24 -3.13 -0.32
N SER A 11 95.14 -4.30 0.29
CA SER A 11 96.28 -5.14 0.65
C SER A 11 95.97 -6.52 0.10
N GLY A 12 96.62 -6.88 -1.00
CA GLY A 12 96.50 -8.19 -1.63
C GLY A 12 97.07 -9.28 -0.73
N MET A 13 96.25 -9.78 0.18
CA MET A 13 96.41 -11.10 0.77
C MET A 13 95.25 -11.94 0.27
N ALA A 14 95.54 -12.97 -0.53
CA ALA A 14 94.55 -14.00 -0.83
C ALA A 14 93.99 -14.51 0.50
N PRO A 15 92.67 -14.73 0.64
CA PRO A 15 92.14 -15.30 1.87
C PRO A 15 92.87 -16.62 2.11
N GLU A 16 93.50 -16.77 3.28
CA GLU A 16 94.12 -18.04 3.64
C GLU A 16 93.02 -19.10 3.62
N LEU A 17 93.13 -20.06 2.69
CA LEU A 17 92.27 -21.23 2.68
C LEU A 17 92.52 -21.93 4.00
N GLY A 18 91.56 -21.83 4.92
CA GLY A 18 91.58 -22.56 6.18
C GLY A 18 91.84 -24.05 5.93
N GLN A 19 92.37 -24.74 6.95
CA GLN A 19 92.78 -26.14 6.86
C GLN A 19 91.72 -26.98 6.13
N VAL A 20 92.08 -27.56 4.98
CA VAL A 20 91.16 -28.33 4.14
C VAL A 20 90.82 -29.63 4.87
N VAL A 21 89.61 -29.70 5.43
CA VAL A 21 89.10 -30.91 6.05
C VAL A 21 88.40 -31.74 4.99
N ASN A 22 88.90 -32.95 4.73
CA ASN A 22 88.23 -33.93 3.88
C ASN A 22 87.00 -34.49 4.61
N LEU A 23 85.87 -33.78 4.52
CA LEU A 23 84.59 -34.28 4.97
C LEU A 23 84.05 -35.27 3.93
N GLN A 24 83.68 -36.46 4.38
CA GLN A 24 83.05 -37.45 3.51
C GLN A 24 81.72 -36.88 2.96
N PRO A 25 81.44 -37.04 1.66
CA PRO A 25 80.22 -36.52 1.06
C PRO A 25 78.99 -37.20 1.66
N VAL A 26 78.09 -36.40 2.24
CA VAL A 26 76.86 -36.90 2.87
C VAL A 26 75.97 -37.56 1.82
N SER A 27 75.56 -38.80 2.10
CA SER A 27 74.77 -39.60 1.19
C SER A 27 73.38 -38.97 0.94
N ARG A 28 72.77 -39.27 -0.21
CA ARG A 28 71.41 -38.78 -0.53
C ARG A 28 70.38 -39.24 0.51
N LYS A 29 70.58 -40.44 1.07
CA LYS A 29 69.74 -41.02 2.12
C LYS A 29 69.84 -40.23 3.42
N GLU A 30 71.04 -39.81 3.82
CA GLU A 30 71.24 -38.96 5.00
C GLU A 30 70.64 -37.56 4.81
N ARG A 31 70.78 -36.97 3.61
CA ARG A 31 70.12 -35.68 3.30
C ARG A 31 68.60 -35.77 3.37
N LEU A 32 68.00 -36.82 2.80
CA LEU A 32 66.55 -37.05 2.88
C LEU A 32 66.10 -37.29 4.32
N SER A 33 66.89 -37.99 5.14
CA SER A 33 66.59 -38.20 6.55
C SER A 33 66.61 -36.90 7.38
N GLN A 34 67.39 -35.91 6.97
CA GLN A 34 67.44 -34.59 7.61
C GLN A 34 66.41 -33.59 7.07
N GLN A 35 65.84 -33.82 5.88
CA GLN A 35 64.79 -32.95 5.31
C GLN A 35 63.48 -33.01 6.09
N HIS A 36 63.15 -34.17 6.67
CA HIS A 36 61.99 -34.34 7.54
C HIS A 36 62.34 -34.06 8.99
N ARG A 37 62.82 -32.84 9.26
CA ARG A 37 63.20 -32.39 10.61
C ARG A 37 62.04 -32.55 11.59
N GLU A 38 60.82 -32.27 11.12
CA GLU A 38 59.58 -32.46 11.89
C GLU A 38 59.31 -33.93 12.23
N ASP A 39 59.51 -34.86 11.29
CA ASP A 39 59.21 -36.27 11.55
C ASP A 39 60.26 -36.90 12.46
N LEU A 40 61.51 -36.47 12.36
CA LEU A 40 62.57 -36.81 13.32
C LEU A 40 62.27 -36.26 14.72
N GLU A 41 61.77 -35.03 14.81
CA GLU A 41 61.38 -34.42 16.08
C GLU A 41 60.16 -35.12 16.69
N LYS A 42 59.14 -35.45 15.88
CA LYS A 42 57.99 -36.26 16.29
C LYS A 42 58.41 -37.65 16.77
N MET A 43 59.33 -38.31 16.06
CA MET A 43 59.89 -39.61 16.48
C MET A 43 60.64 -39.51 17.81
N ARG A 44 61.45 -38.47 18.01
CA ARG A 44 62.17 -38.21 19.27
C ARG A 44 61.22 -37.89 20.42
N LEU A 45 60.17 -37.12 20.17
CA LEU A 45 59.12 -36.83 21.15
C LEU A 45 58.34 -38.10 21.53
N ARG A 46 58.03 -38.99 20.56
CA ARG A 46 57.39 -40.29 20.81
C ARG A 46 58.26 -41.23 21.65
N ALA A 47 59.58 -41.20 21.45
CA ALA A 47 60.54 -42.06 22.16
C ALA A 47 61.01 -41.50 23.51
N ARG A 48 60.55 -40.29 23.89
CA ARG A 48 60.96 -39.63 25.15
C ARG A 48 60.40 -40.41 26.35
N ARG A 49 61.28 -40.97 27.18
CA ARG A 49 60.90 -41.73 28.40
C ARG A 49 60.52 -40.87 29.60
N GLU A 50 60.78 -39.57 29.56
CA GLU A 50 60.54 -38.66 30.67
C GLU A 50 59.38 -37.72 30.33
N LYS A 51 58.34 -37.77 31.18
CA LYS A 51 56.94 -37.31 31.02
C LYS A 51 56.01 -38.40 30.49
N PHE A 52 55.14 -38.89 31.38
CA PHE A 52 54.18 -39.99 31.24
C PHE A 52 53.02 -39.77 30.25
N CYS A 53 53.18 -38.95 29.21
CA CYS A 53 52.14 -38.75 28.20
C CYS A 53 52.53 -39.45 26.90
N ARG A 54 51.98 -40.66 26.68
CA ARG A 54 51.98 -41.26 25.33
C ARG A 54 50.93 -40.53 24.50
N TYR A 55 51.33 -40.02 23.34
CA TYR A 55 50.37 -39.59 22.33
C TYR A 55 49.74 -40.85 21.74
N GLU A 56 48.53 -41.19 22.19
CA GLU A 56 47.69 -42.11 21.45
C GLU A 56 47.17 -41.36 20.23
N GLU A 57 47.46 -41.88 19.04
CA GLU A 57 46.81 -41.42 17.81
C GLU A 57 45.34 -41.84 17.93
N GLY A 58 44.53 -40.98 18.56
CA GLY A 58 43.08 -41.11 18.53
C GLY A 58 42.66 -41.06 17.07
N GLY A 59 42.27 -42.21 16.52
CA GLY A 59 41.74 -42.29 15.17
C GLY A 59 40.57 -41.32 15.05
N ILE A 60 40.65 -40.41 14.07
CA ILE A 60 39.58 -39.44 13.79
C ILE A 60 38.35 -40.17 13.20
N GLU A 61 38.48 -41.46 12.88
CA GLU A 61 37.45 -42.28 12.28
C GLU A 61 36.52 -42.87 13.34
N GLN A 62 35.23 -42.54 13.22
CA GLN A 62 34.20 -43.10 14.07
C GLN A 62 34.03 -44.61 13.79
N PRO A 63 33.76 -45.45 14.80
CA PRO A 63 33.61 -46.88 14.61
C PRO A 63 32.36 -47.20 13.77
N ALA A 64 32.40 -48.27 12.97
CA ALA A 64 31.38 -48.61 11.97
C ALA A 64 29.93 -48.70 12.51
N ASP A 65 29.79 -49.11 13.77
CA ASP A 65 28.49 -49.25 14.45
C ASP A 65 28.00 -47.95 15.12
N SER A 66 28.77 -46.86 15.05
CA SER A 66 28.34 -45.58 15.62
C SER A 66 27.31 -44.88 14.73
N LEU A 67 26.41 -44.12 15.37
CA LEU A 67 25.42 -43.31 14.68
C LEU A 67 26.01 -42.24 13.73
N GLY A 68 27.30 -41.89 13.92
CA GLY A 68 28.01 -40.94 13.06
C GLY A 68 28.95 -41.62 12.06
N TYR A 69 28.97 -42.95 11.97
CA TYR A 69 29.69 -43.64 10.91
C TYR A 69 28.98 -43.48 9.57
N ILE A 70 29.72 -42.92 8.62
CA ILE A 70 29.30 -42.79 7.23
C ILE A 70 30.45 -43.32 6.37
N PRO A 71 30.18 -44.27 5.44
CA PRO A 71 31.20 -44.78 4.55
C PRO A 71 31.72 -43.67 3.65
N GLU A 72 33.01 -43.71 3.29
CA GLU A 72 33.70 -42.64 2.52
C GLU A 72 32.95 -42.23 1.24
N ALA A 73 32.30 -43.20 0.57
CA ALA A 73 31.51 -42.97 -0.64
C ALA A 73 30.25 -42.12 -0.41
N ASP A 74 29.66 -42.18 0.79
CA ASP A 74 28.45 -41.45 1.17
C ASP A 74 28.77 -40.17 1.97
N ARG A 75 30.04 -39.97 2.36
CA ARG A 75 30.49 -38.71 3.00
C ARG A 75 30.38 -37.51 2.06
N PHE A 76 30.50 -37.76 0.76
CA PHE A 76 30.49 -36.72 -0.26
C PHE A 76 29.30 -36.93 -1.20
N THR A 77 28.57 -35.85 -1.51
CA THR A 77 27.57 -35.86 -2.57
C THR A 77 28.27 -36.08 -3.92
N THR A 78 28.16 -37.28 -4.46
CA THR A 78 28.81 -37.66 -5.72
C THR A 78 28.08 -37.11 -6.94
N ASP A 79 26.75 -36.92 -6.85
CA ASP A 79 25.91 -36.36 -7.91
C ASP A 79 25.65 -34.85 -7.71
N ILE A 80 26.67 -34.06 -8.05
CA ILE A 80 26.59 -32.59 -8.02
C ILE A 80 25.50 -32.07 -8.97
N ALA A 81 25.25 -32.76 -10.08
CA ALA A 81 24.25 -32.36 -11.07
C ALA A 81 22.82 -32.50 -10.50
N ALA A 82 22.53 -33.56 -9.75
CA ALA A 82 21.27 -33.70 -9.05
C ALA A 82 21.08 -32.64 -7.97
N ALA A 83 22.11 -32.34 -7.17
CA ALA A 83 22.04 -31.32 -6.13
C ALA A 83 21.75 -29.92 -6.70
N GLU A 84 22.43 -29.54 -7.78
CA GLU A 84 22.25 -28.23 -8.42
C GLU A 84 20.91 -28.14 -9.18
N LYS A 85 20.42 -29.24 -9.75
CA LYS A 85 19.04 -29.31 -10.27
C LYS A 85 18.01 -29.09 -9.15
N HIS A 86 18.16 -29.76 -8.01
CA HIS A 86 17.25 -29.58 -6.87
C HIS A 86 17.23 -28.14 -6.37
N GLU A 87 18.37 -27.46 -6.34
CA GLU A 87 18.44 -26.05 -5.95
C GLU A 87 17.69 -25.15 -6.93
N ARG A 88 17.87 -25.37 -8.25
CA ARG A 88 17.11 -24.63 -9.28
C ARG A 88 15.61 -24.89 -9.19
N ASP A 89 15.21 -26.15 -9.06
CA ASP A 89 13.80 -26.53 -8.95
C ASP A 89 13.17 -25.90 -7.70
N HIS A 90 13.89 -25.86 -6.58
CA HIS A 90 13.44 -25.19 -5.36
C HIS A 90 13.33 -23.67 -5.54
N ALA A 91 14.27 -23.02 -6.24
CA ALA A 91 14.20 -21.60 -6.55
C ALA A 91 12.99 -21.27 -7.45
N ILE A 92 12.73 -22.10 -8.47
CA ILE A 92 11.58 -21.97 -9.36
C ILE A 92 10.27 -22.16 -8.58
N ALA A 93 10.17 -23.22 -7.77
CA ALA A 93 8.99 -23.51 -6.95
C ALA A 93 8.70 -22.35 -5.98
N ARG A 94 9.73 -21.78 -5.35
CA ARG A 94 9.58 -20.61 -4.48
C ARG A 94 9.03 -19.40 -5.24
N GLN A 95 9.55 -19.12 -6.44
CA GLN A 95 9.04 -18.03 -7.27
C GLN A 95 7.58 -18.26 -7.69
N GLN A 96 7.25 -19.48 -8.10
CA GLN A 96 5.88 -19.86 -8.47
C GLN A 96 4.92 -19.69 -7.30
N GLN A 97 5.30 -20.12 -6.09
CA GLN A 97 4.51 -19.94 -4.88
C GLN A 97 4.27 -18.46 -4.57
N ILE A 98 5.30 -17.62 -4.68
CA ILE A 98 5.17 -16.17 -4.47
C ILE A 98 4.18 -15.57 -5.46
N GLN A 99 4.30 -15.93 -6.75
CA GLN A 99 3.39 -15.42 -7.77
C GLN A 99 1.95 -15.91 -7.56
N TYR A 100 1.78 -17.18 -7.19
CA TYR A 100 0.47 -17.75 -6.88
C TYR A 100 -0.19 -17.03 -5.71
N ASN A 101 0.52 -16.89 -4.60
CA ASN A 101 0.03 -16.18 -3.42
C ASN A 101 -0.33 -14.72 -3.75
N LYS A 102 0.47 -14.02 -4.56
CA LYS A 102 0.14 -12.66 -5.03
C LYS A 102 -1.16 -12.61 -5.83
N ARG A 103 -1.43 -13.60 -6.68
CA ARG A 103 -2.67 -13.68 -7.47
C ARG A 103 -3.87 -13.94 -6.57
N VAL A 104 -3.77 -14.90 -5.66
CA VAL A 104 -4.83 -15.24 -4.70
C VAL A 104 -5.16 -14.04 -3.82
N ASN A 105 -4.16 -13.43 -3.17
CA ASN A 105 -4.38 -12.28 -2.29
C ASN A 105 -5.02 -11.10 -3.04
N ARG A 106 -4.63 -10.87 -4.30
CA ARG A 106 -5.24 -9.82 -5.13
C ARG A 106 -6.69 -10.13 -5.46
N ALA A 107 -6.99 -11.38 -5.82
CA ALA A 107 -8.36 -11.81 -6.11
C ALA A 107 -9.26 -11.68 -4.88
N GLU A 108 -8.78 -12.09 -3.70
CA GLU A 108 -9.52 -11.97 -2.43
C GLU A 108 -9.76 -10.51 -2.04
N ALA A 109 -8.74 -9.64 -2.14
CA ALA A 109 -8.89 -8.22 -1.84
C ALA A 109 -9.88 -7.53 -2.78
N GLU A 110 -9.84 -7.88 -4.08
CA GLU A 110 -10.77 -7.36 -5.07
C GLU A 110 -12.20 -7.85 -4.77
N GLU A 111 -12.39 -9.14 -4.45
CA GLU A 111 -13.68 -9.68 -4.07
C GLU A 111 -14.26 -8.99 -2.82
N GLN A 112 -13.44 -8.77 -1.79
CA GLN A 112 -13.86 -8.03 -0.61
C GLN A 112 -14.30 -6.60 -0.96
N ARG A 113 -13.55 -5.91 -1.83
CA ARG A 113 -13.92 -4.58 -2.33
C ARG A 113 -15.24 -4.60 -3.10
N TRP A 114 -15.48 -5.59 -3.97
CA TRP A 114 -16.76 -5.70 -4.68
C TRP A 114 -17.92 -5.99 -3.75
N ARG A 115 -17.72 -6.85 -2.74
CA ARG A 115 -18.74 -7.12 -1.72
C ARG A 115 -19.11 -5.87 -0.92
N THR A 116 -18.14 -5.04 -0.54
CA THR A 116 -18.44 -3.79 0.19
C THR A 116 -19.20 -2.80 -0.68
N LEU A 117 -18.81 -2.65 -1.96
CA LEU A 117 -19.53 -1.81 -2.92
C LEU A 117 -20.96 -2.29 -3.14
N GLU A 118 -21.17 -3.61 -3.28
CA GLU A 118 -22.48 -4.20 -3.48
C GLU A 118 -23.38 -3.95 -2.27
N ILE A 119 -22.87 -4.13 -1.04
CA ILE A 119 -23.61 -3.83 0.19
C ILE A 119 -23.99 -2.35 0.25
N GLN A 120 -23.07 -1.45 -0.06
CA GLN A 120 -23.33 0.00 -0.08
C GLN A 120 -24.42 0.35 -1.10
N HIS A 121 -24.33 -0.20 -2.30
CA HIS A 121 -25.32 -0.02 -3.35
C HIS A 121 -26.70 -0.56 -2.93
N GLN A 122 -26.75 -1.74 -2.30
CA GLN A 122 -28.00 -2.30 -1.77
C GLN A 122 -28.60 -1.42 -0.66
N MET A 123 -27.79 -0.89 0.25
CA MET A 123 -28.27 0.02 1.28
C MET A 123 -28.80 1.34 0.69
N GLU A 124 -28.11 1.89 -0.31
CA GLU A 124 -28.54 3.12 -0.98
C GLU A 124 -29.84 2.91 -1.77
N THR A 125 -29.93 1.82 -2.53
CA THR A 125 -31.14 1.47 -3.29
C THR A 125 -32.33 1.24 -2.37
N GLN A 126 -32.15 0.53 -1.25
CA GLN A 126 -33.19 0.37 -0.23
C GLN A 126 -33.59 1.71 0.38
N ARG A 127 -32.63 2.58 0.73
CA ARG A 127 -32.91 3.92 1.23
C ARG A 127 -33.71 4.73 0.21
N MET A 128 -33.34 4.70 -1.07
CA MET A 128 -34.07 5.38 -2.13
C MET A 128 -35.47 4.83 -2.34
N ALA A 129 -35.65 3.50 -2.29
CA ALA A 129 -36.97 2.86 -2.36
C ALA A 129 -37.85 3.33 -1.20
N ASN A 130 -37.34 3.28 0.04
CA ASN A 130 -38.05 3.77 1.22
C ASN A 130 -38.41 5.26 1.09
N MET A 131 -37.51 6.10 0.56
CA MET A 131 -37.79 7.52 0.33
C MET A 131 -38.87 7.76 -0.74
N ARG A 132 -38.95 6.90 -1.77
CA ARG A 132 -40.01 6.94 -2.79
C ARG A 132 -41.35 6.48 -2.23
N ASP A 133 -41.37 5.34 -1.54
CA ASP A 133 -42.60 4.73 -1.02
C ASP A 133 -43.25 5.60 0.05
N HIS A 134 -42.44 6.21 0.93
CA HIS A 134 -42.92 7.06 2.02
C HIS A 134 -42.98 8.56 1.65
N GLY A 135 -42.57 8.95 0.44
CA GLY A 135 -42.60 10.33 -0.04
C GLY A 135 -41.80 11.33 0.80
N THR A 136 -40.87 10.86 1.64
CA THR A 136 -40.16 11.70 2.62
C THR A 136 -39.20 12.69 1.98
N ALA A 137 -38.70 12.39 0.77
CA ALA A 137 -37.81 13.26 0.01
C ALA A 137 -38.47 14.58 -0.42
N ALA A 138 -39.78 14.57 -0.73
CA ALA A 138 -40.51 15.78 -1.13
C ALA A 138 -40.94 16.64 0.06
N ARG A 139 -40.81 16.12 1.29
CA ARG A 139 -41.33 16.76 2.49
C ARG A 139 -40.47 17.94 2.96
N SER A 140 -39.18 17.98 2.60
CA SER A 140 -38.28 19.10 2.95
C SER A 140 -38.47 20.34 2.07
N ASN A 141 -39.09 20.21 0.89
CA ASN A 141 -39.24 21.30 -0.07
C ASN A 141 -40.62 21.96 -0.02
N LYS A 142 -41.31 21.88 1.12
CA LYS A 142 -42.54 22.65 1.31
C LYS A 142 -42.18 24.13 1.46
N SER A 143 -42.78 24.98 0.63
CA SER A 143 -42.67 26.43 0.77
C SER A 143 -43.23 26.85 2.14
N SER A 144 -42.68 27.93 2.70
CA SER A 144 -43.20 28.52 3.95
C SER A 144 -44.61 29.10 3.80
N MET A 145 -45.05 29.31 2.56
CA MET A 145 -46.40 29.74 2.20
C MET A 145 -47.21 28.57 1.65
N PRO A 146 -48.51 28.45 1.98
CA PRO A 146 -49.42 27.42 1.47
C PRO A 146 -49.88 27.72 0.02
N TYR A 147 -48.91 28.01 -0.85
CA TYR A 147 -49.09 28.30 -2.26
C TYR A 147 -47.95 27.66 -3.06
N ASN A 148 -48.32 26.90 -4.08
CA ASN A 148 -47.38 26.19 -4.94
C ASN A 148 -47.12 26.99 -6.23
N PRO A 149 -45.92 27.58 -6.42
CA PRO A 149 -45.62 28.43 -7.56
C PRO A 149 -45.51 27.67 -8.90
N ILE A 150 -45.36 26.34 -8.87
CA ILE A 150 -45.28 25.53 -10.09
C ILE A 150 -46.67 25.20 -10.61
N SER A 151 -47.55 24.73 -9.72
CA SER A 151 -48.94 24.40 -10.09
C SER A 151 -49.87 25.62 -10.12
N LEU A 152 -49.43 26.77 -9.58
CA LEU A 152 -50.20 28.00 -9.39
C LEU A 152 -51.48 27.76 -8.57
N ARG A 153 -51.42 26.83 -7.61
CA ARG A 153 -52.55 26.44 -6.75
C ARG A 153 -52.20 26.69 -5.29
N TYR A 154 -53.22 27.03 -4.51
CA TYR A 154 -53.17 27.01 -3.06
C TYR A 154 -53.21 25.56 -2.57
N ASP A 155 -52.68 25.31 -1.37
CA ASP A 155 -52.77 23.99 -0.75
C ASP A 155 -54.21 23.65 -0.32
N ASP A 156 -54.59 22.38 -0.37
CA ASP A 156 -55.95 21.88 -0.07
C ASP A 156 -56.29 21.85 1.44
N GLY A 157 -55.80 22.82 2.22
CA GLY A 157 -55.98 22.90 3.67
C GLY A 157 -56.46 24.27 4.15
N SER A 158 -56.78 24.37 5.45
CA SER A 158 -57.30 25.60 6.06
C SER A 158 -56.39 26.82 5.84
N ASP A 159 -55.07 26.61 5.87
CA ASP A 159 -54.11 27.69 5.68
C ASP A 159 -54.04 28.15 4.22
N GLY A 160 -54.21 27.23 3.26
CA GLY A 160 -54.35 27.56 1.84
C GLY A 160 -55.63 28.35 1.57
N ASP A 161 -56.75 27.94 2.17
CA ASP A 161 -58.03 28.66 2.08
C ASP A 161 -57.95 30.07 2.70
N ARG A 162 -57.25 30.23 3.82
CA ARG A 162 -56.99 31.54 4.44
C ARG A 162 -56.16 32.45 3.54
N LEU A 163 -55.10 31.92 2.94
CA LEU A 163 -54.26 32.67 2.02
C LEU A 163 -55.05 33.06 0.76
N ARG A 164 -55.81 32.13 0.18
CA ARG A 164 -56.71 32.40 -0.96
C ARG A 164 -57.68 33.53 -0.64
N TYR A 165 -58.35 33.47 0.50
CA TYR A 165 -59.27 34.53 0.92
C TYR A 165 -58.58 35.88 1.07
N ALA A 166 -57.38 35.92 1.67
CA ALA A 166 -56.61 37.16 1.83
C ALA A 166 -56.29 37.79 0.46
N ASP A 167 -55.77 37.00 -0.47
CA ASP A 167 -55.41 37.45 -1.83
C ASP A 167 -56.63 37.90 -2.63
N GLU A 168 -57.70 37.10 -2.63
CA GLU A 168 -58.95 37.44 -3.32
C GLU A 168 -59.60 38.69 -2.72
N SER A 169 -59.52 38.87 -1.39
CA SER A 169 -60.03 40.08 -0.73
C SER A 169 -59.25 41.32 -1.12
N LEU A 170 -57.93 41.19 -1.27
CA LEU A 170 -57.08 42.28 -1.74
C LEU A 170 -57.42 42.65 -3.19
N ARG A 171 -57.61 41.64 -4.05
CA ARG A 171 -58.00 41.81 -5.46
C ARG A 171 -59.38 42.44 -5.61
N TYR A 172 -60.33 42.04 -4.77
CA TYR A 172 -61.67 42.64 -4.73
C TYR A 172 -61.61 44.11 -4.30
N ARG A 173 -60.90 44.41 -3.21
CA ARG A 173 -60.74 45.79 -2.71
C ARG A 173 -60.01 46.70 -3.69
N SER A 174 -59.00 46.21 -4.39
CA SER A 174 -58.29 46.99 -5.41
C SER A 174 -59.18 47.29 -6.60
N ALA A 175 -59.99 46.33 -7.06
CA ALA A 175 -60.96 46.55 -8.14
C ALA A 175 -62.04 47.55 -7.76
N LEU A 176 -62.61 47.46 -6.54
CA LEU A 176 -63.54 48.46 -6.02
C LEU A 176 -62.93 49.85 -5.94
N ARG A 177 -61.65 49.95 -5.53
CA ARG A 177 -60.95 51.25 -5.50
C ARG A 177 -60.77 51.80 -6.91
N ALA A 178 -60.41 50.95 -7.87
CA ALA A 178 -60.24 51.35 -9.26
C ALA A 178 -61.56 51.82 -9.89
N ASP A 179 -62.67 51.12 -9.63
CA ASP A 179 -64.01 51.53 -10.08
C ASP A 179 -64.43 52.88 -9.47
N HIS A 180 -64.29 53.04 -8.14
CA HIS A 180 -64.59 54.33 -7.49
C HIS A 180 -63.71 55.47 -8.02
N LEU A 181 -62.43 55.21 -8.29
CA LEU A 181 -61.53 56.21 -8.84
C LEU A 181 -61.94 56.59 -10.27
N GLN A 182 -62.29 55.59 -11.10
CA GLN A 182 -62.79 55.81 -12.45
C GLN A 182 -64.07 56.66 -12.42
N GLN A 183 -65.05 56.32 -11.59
CA GLN A 183 -66.29 57.08 -11.45
C GLN A 183 -66.07 58.54 -11.02
N ARG A 184 -65.07 58.80 -10.16
CA ARG A 184 -64.76 60.16 -9.71
C ARG A 184 -63.93 60.98 -10.69
N MET A 185 -62.98 60.34 -11.37
CA MET A 185 -62.07 61.03 -12.30
C MET A 185 -62.71 61.24 -13.68
N THR A 186 -63.73 60.46 -14.01
CA THR A 186 -64.45 60.53 -15.28
C THR A 186 -65.80 61.21 -15.08
N SER A 187 -65.84 62.55 -15.17
CA SER A 187 -67.09 63.33 -15.03
C SER A 187 -68.04 63.16 -16.22
N THR A 188 -67.52 62.99 -17.43
CA THR A 188 -68.30 63.00 -18.69
C THR A 188 -68.56 61.62 -19.30
N GLY A 189 -67.99 60.55 -18.73
CA GLY A 189 -68.12 59.18 -19.25
C GLY A 189 -67.25 58.83 -20.46
N PHE A 190 -66.52 59.80 -21.04
CA PHE A 190 -65.68 59.61 -22.24
C PHE A 190 -64.22 59.98 -21.98
N ASN A 191 -63.31 59.28 -22.64
CA ASN A 191 -61.88 59.58 -22.60
C ASN A 191 -61.61 60.91 -23.33
N PRO A 192 -61.02 61.92 -22.67
CA PRO A 192 -60.81 63.23 -23.28
C PRO A 192 -59.77 63.24 -24.42
N ILE A 193 -58.94 62.20 -24.54
CA ILE A 193 -57.91 62.12 -25.59
C ILE A 193 -58.43 61.43 -26.85
N THR A 194 -59.14 60.31 -26.69
CA THR A 194 -59.61 59.48 -27.81
C THR A 194 -61.10 59.66 -28.13
N GLY A 195 -61.87 60.25 -27.23
CA GLY A 195 -63.33 60.40 -27.36
C GLY A 195 -64.12 59.12 -27.12
N GLU A 196 -63.46 57.99 -26.87
CA GLU A 196 -64.11 56.69 -26.64
C GLU A 196 -64.78 56.62 -25.26
N ALA A 197 -65.86 55.85 -25.15
CA ALA A 197 -66.50 55.60 -23.86
C ALA A 197 -65.59 54.76 -22.95
N TYR A 198 -65.54 55.09 -21.66
CA TYR A 198 -64.77 54.29 -20.72
C TYR A 198 -65.42 52.93 -20.47
N ASN A 199 -64.62 51.87 -20.59
CA ASN A 199 -65.01 50.54 -20.14
C ASN A 199 -64.98 50.47 -18.61
N LYS A 200 -66.07 49.97 -18.01
CA LYS A 200 -66.15 49.77 -16.56
C LYS A 200 -65.08 48.79 -16.10
N VAL A 201 -64.42 49.11 -14.98
CA VAL A 201 -63.48 48.18 -14.35
C VAL A 201 -64.22 46.88 -13.97
N PRO A 202 -63.73 45.70 -14.37
CA PRO A 202 -64.34 44.44 -13.98
C PRO A 202 -64.07 44.17 -12.49
N ILE A 203 -65.14 44.20 -11.68
CA ILE A 203 -65.06 43.89 -10.25
C ILE A 203 -65.30 42.39 -10.07
N PRO A 204 -64.35 41.64 -9.49
CA PRO A 204 -64.55 40.22 -9.20
C PRO A 204 -65.61 40.02 -8.11
N ALA A 205 -66.17 38.81 -8.01
CA ALA A 205 -67.11 38.49 -6.93
C ALA A 205 -66.46 38.67 -5.54
N ALA A 206 -67.26 39.03 -4.55
CA ALA A 206 -66.78 39.16 -3.18
C ALA A 206 -66.35 37.77 -2.65
N PRO A 207 -65.14 37.64 -2.09
CA PRO A 207 -64.65 36.35 -1.64
C PRO A 207 -65.40 35.87 -0.40
N THR A 208 -65.64 34.56 -0.33
CA THR A 208 -66.27 33.90 0.81
C THR A 208 -65.24 33.66 1.91
N ARG A 209 -65.58 34.04 3.15
CA ARG A 209 -64.71 33.75 4.30
C ARG A 209 -64.58 32.23 4.48
N PRO A 210 -63.37 31.70 4.71
CA PRO A 210 -63.21 30.29 4.99
C PRO A 210 -63.88 29.96 6.34
N ASN A 211 -64.53 28.80 6.41
CA ASN A 211 -65.06 28.28 7.67
C ASN A 211 -63.85 27.94 8.55
N CYS A 212 -63.72 28.65 9.67
CA CYS A 212 -62.64 28.42 10.62
C CYS A 212 -62.85 27.15 11.43
#